data_AF-A0A418GHT4-F1
#
_entry.id   AF-A0A418GHT4-F1
#
_cell.length_a   1.000
_cell.length_b   1.000
_cell.length_c   1.000
_cell.angle_alpha   90.00
_cell.angle_beta   90.00
_cell.angle_gamma   90.00
#
_symmetry.space_group_name_H-M   'P 1'
#
loop_
_entity.id
_entity.type
_entity.pdbx_description
1 polymer ?
#
loop_
_entity_poly.entity_id
_entity_poly.type
_entity_poly.pdbx_seq_one_letter_code
_entity_poly.pdbx_strand_id
1 'polypeptide(L)' 'MSIKTIKYFSTIIVAVVAVLAGWWLWNYYMQSPWTRDGKIRAEQVSITPQVSGRIIELNIKDNQLVNAGDLLLT' A
#
# COMPACT_ATOMS: atom_id res chain seq x y z
N MET A 1 -12.55 -31.18 -40.04
CA MET A 1 -11.34 -31.35 -39.22
C MET A 1 -11.53 -32.61 -38.38
N SER A 2 -10.58 -33.55 -38.38
CA SER A 2 -10.71 -34.79 -37.61
C SER A 2 -10.77 -34.49 -36.10
N ILE A 3 -11.68 -35.16 -35.38
CA ILE A 3 -11.84 -35.02 -33.91
C ILE A 3 -10.52 -35.20 -33.15
N LYS A 4 -9.61 -36.02 -33.67
CA LYS A 4 -8.28 -36.22 -33.10
C LYS A 4 -7.44 -34.93 -33.16
N THR A 5 -7.48 -34.23 -34.29
CA THR A 5 -6.76 -32.96 -34.48
C THR A 5 -7.27 -31.87 -33.52
N ILE A 6 -8.60 -31.78 -33.33
CA ILE A 6 -9.20 -30.85 -32.35
C ILE A 6 -8.69 -31.13 -30.93
N LYS A 7 -8.64 -32.41 -30.53
CA LYS A 7 -8.23 -32.82 -29.17
C LYS A 7 -6.78 -32.47 -28.89
N TYR A 8 -5.86 -32.79 -29.82
CA TYR A 8 -4.45 -32.47 -29.62
C TYR A 8 -4.20 -30.96 -29.63
N PHE A 9 -4.88 -30.23 -30.51
CA PHE A 9 -4.77 -28.77 -30.58
C PHE A 9 -5.27 -28.09 -29.30
N SER A 10 -6.41 -28.53 -28.75
CA SER A 10 -6.90 -27.99 -27.47
C SER A 10 -5.95 -28.26 -26.31
N THR A 11 -5.35 -29.46 -26.26
CA THR A 11 -4.38 -29.80 -25.20
C THR A 11 -3.13 -28.92 -25.29
N ILE A 12 -2.62 -28.68 -26.50
CA ILE A 12 -1.46 -27.81 -26.72
C ILE A 12 -1.77 -26.37 -26.28
N ILE A 13 -2.94 -25.85 -26.64
CA ILE A 13 -3.35 -24.50 -26.21
C ILE A 13 -3.37 -24.39 -24.70
N VAL A 14 -4.03 -25.33 -24.02
CA VAL A 14 -4.11 -25.32 -22.55
C VAL A 14 -2.72 -25.43 -21.92
N ALA A 15 -1.85 -26.28 -22.47
CA ALA A 15 -0.47 -26.41 -21.99
C ALA A 15 0.33 -25.10 -22.14
N VAL A 16 0.21 -24.41 -23.28
CA VAL A 16 0.85 -23.11 -23.52
C VAL A 16 0.36 -22.07 -22.53
N VAL A 17 -0.96 -21.98 -22.31
CA VAL A 17 -1.55 -21.04 -21.34
C VAL A 17 -1.04 -21.33 -19.92
N ALA A 18 -0.93 -22.61 -19.52
CA ALA A 18 -0.41 -22.98 -18.22
C ALA A 18 1.06 -22.55 -18.03
N VAL A 19 1.91 -22.73 -19.05
CA VAL A 19 3.31 -22.29 -19.01
C VAL A 19 3.40 -20.77 -18.89
N LEU A 20 2.61 -20.02 -19.67
CA LEU A 20 2.58 -18.56 -19.61
C LEU A 20 2.10 -18.05 -18.24
N ALA A 21 1.07 -18.67 -17.66
CA ALA A 21 0.57 -18.32 -16.33
C ALA A 21 1.63 -18.58 -15.24
N GLY A 22 2.33 -19.72 -15.32
CA GLY A 22 3.43 -20.04 -14.41
C GLY A 22 4.58 -19.04 -14.51
N TRP A 23 4.96 -18.66 -15.73
CA TRP A 23 5.99 -17.66 -15.97
C TRP A 23 5.59 -16.28 -15.42
N TRP A 24 4.34 -15.86 -15.64
CA TRP A 24 3.82 -14.61 -15.11
C TRP A 24 3.81 -14.58 -13.57
N LEU A 25 3.34 -15.67 -12.95
CA LEU A 25 3.31 -15.80 -11.49
C LEU A 25 4.73 -15.76 -10.90
N TRP A 26 5.67 -16.48 -11.51
CA TRP A 26 7.07 -16.44 -11.12
C TRP A 26 7.63 -15.02 -11.20
N ASN A 27 7.38 -14.32 -12.31
CA ASN A 27 7.83 -12.95 -12.50
C ASN A 27 7.24 -12.01 -11.44
N TYR A 28 5.94 -12.10 -11.19
CA TYR A 28 5.27 -11.31 -10.16
C TYR A 28 5.87 -11.56 -8.77
N TYR A 29 6.07 -12.81 -8.37
CA TYR A 29 6.61 -13.13 -7.06
C TYR A 29 8.09 -12.75 -6.90
N MET A 30 8.90 -12.93 -7.94
CA MET A 30 10.34 -12.69 -7.86
C MET A 30 10.73 -11.23 -8.09
N GLN A 31 9.96 -10.50 -8.92
CA GLN A 31 10.29 -9.10 -9.26
C GLN A 31 9.50 -8.08 -8.45
N SER A 32 8.40 -8.45 -7.81
CA SER A 32 7.70 -7.52 -6.92
C SER A 32 8.58 -7.26 -5.70
N PRO A 33 9.07 -6.02 -5.51
CA PRO A 33 9.88 -5.69 -4.36
C PRO A 33 9.00 -5.76 -3.11
N TRP A 34 9.17 -6.82 -2.32
CA TRP A 34 8.60 -6.89 -0.99
C TRP A 34 9.70 -6.50 0.00
N THR A 35 9.40 -5.53 0.87
CA THR A 35 10.29 -5.20 1.97
C THR A 35 9.52 -5.24 3.26
N ARG A 36 10.00 -6.03 4.23
CA ARG A 36 9.51 -5.98 5.61
C ARG A 36 10.11 -4.78 6.37
N ASP A 37 11.06 -4.08 5.74
CA ASP A 37 11.80 -2.97 6.30
C ASP A 37 11.26 -1.60 5.85
N GLY A 38 9.99 -1.53 5.42
CA GLY A 38 9.31 -0.26 5.23
C GLY A 38 9.30 0.53 6.53
N LYS A 39 10.12 1.59 6.62
CA LYS A 39 10.21 2.46 7.80
C LYS A 39 9.67 3.83 7.46
N ILE A 40 8.68 4.28 8.22
CA ILE A 40 8.17 5.65 8.17
C ILE A 40 8.85 6.41 9.32
N ARG A 41 9.48 7.55 9.00
CA ARG A 41 10.01 8.48 9.99
C ARG A 41 8.98 9.57 10.23
N ALA A 42 8.55 9.72 11.47
CA ALA A 42 7.73 10.85 11.91
C ALA A 42 8.54 11.70 12.89
N GLU A 43 8.47 13.01 12.74
CA GLU A 43 9.05 13.95 13.69
C GLU A 43 7.94 14.42 14.61
N GLN A 44 7.99 13.97 15.87
CA GLN A 44 7.02 14.37 16.89
C GLN A 44 7.63 15.49 17.72
N VAL A 45 6.93 16.61 17.77
CA VAL A 45 7.29 17.75 18.62
C VAL A 45 6.20 17.94 19.66
N SER A 46 6.62 18.11 20.92
CA SER A 46 5.71 18.46 22.00
C SER A 46 5.54 19.97 22.04
N ILE A 47 4.28 20.43 22.05
CA ILE A 47 3.92 21.84 22.10
C ILE A 47 3.27 22.10 23.46
N THR A 48 3.71 23.16 24.14
CA THR A 48 3.15 23.59 25.43
C THR A 48 2.76 25.06 25.36
N PRO A 49 1.69 25.50 26.06
CA PRO A 49 1.44 26.92 26.22
C PRO A 49 2.61 27.59 26.95
N GLN A 50 2.89 28.84 26.59
CA GLN A 50 3.94 29.63 27.23
C GLN A 50 3.57 30.08 28.65
N VAL A 51 2.29 30.00 29.01
CA VAL A 51 1.74 30.43 30.30
C VAL A 51 0.86 29.33 30.89
N SER A 52 0.84 29.23 32.22
CA SER A 52 -0.02 28.29 32.93
C SER A 52 -1.49 28.70 32.84
N GLY A 53 -2.36 27.75 32.54
CA GLY A 53 -3.80 27.97 32.44
C GLY A 53 -4.56 26.66 32.27
N ARG A 54 -5.89 26.72 32.41
CA ARG A 54 -6.78 25.59 32.13
C ARG A 54 -7.18 25.62 30.66
N ILE A 55 -6.96 24.53 29.94
CA ILE A 55 -7.44 24.36 28.56
C ILE A 55 -8.97 24.34 28.57
N ILE A 56 -9.58 25.20 27.76
CA ILE A 56 -11.02 25.35 27.62
C ILE A 56 -11.50 24.64 26.35
N GLU A 57 -10.73 24.72 25.26
CA GLU A 57 -11.09 24.17 23.96
C GLU A 57 -9.87 23.60 23.22
N LEU A 58 -10.10 22.53 22.45
CA LEU A 58 -9.10 21.90 21.58
C LEU A 58 -9.61 22.00 20.14
N ASN A 59 -9.04 22.91 19.36
CA ASN A 59 -9.48 23.27 18.01
C ASN A 59 -8.91 22.36 16.92
N ILE A 60 -8.51 21.15 17.28
CA ILE A 60 -7.92 20.15 16.37
C ILE A 60 -8.45 18.76 16.68
N LYS A 61 -8.47 17.92 15.65
CA LYS A 61 -8.71 16.48 15.77
C LYS A 61 -7.46 15.68 15.48
N ASP A 62 -7.49 14.41 15.85
CA ASP A 62 -6.38 13.49 15.60
C ASP A 62 -6.00 13.41 14.11
N ASN A 63 -4.70 13.37 13.84
CA ASN A 63 -4.10 13.37 12.49
C ASN A 63 -4.53 14.53 11.57
N GLN A 64 -5.02 15.64 12.12
CA GLN A 64 -5.34 16.83 11.33
C GLN A 64 -4.06 17.47 10.79
N LEU A 65 -4.05 17.77 9.48
CA LEU A 65 -3.02 18.61 8.88
C LEU A 65 -3.19 20.05 9.39
N VAL A 66 -2.12 20.62 9.94
CA VAL A 66 -2.09 21.98 10.48
C VAL A 66 -0.93 22.76 9.86
N ASN A 67 -1.08 24.08 9.76
CA ASN A 67 -0.07 25.00 9.26
C ASN A 67 0.49 25.86 10.40
N ALA A 68 1.65 26.48 10.15
CA ALA A 68 2.23 27.42 11.10
C ALA A 68 1.29 28.61 11.33
N GLY A 69 0.99 28.88 12.60
CA GLY A 69 0.07 29.95 13.01
C GLY A 69 -1.37 29.48 13.31
N ASP A 70 -1.69 28.21 13.05
CA ASP A 70 -3.01 27.67 13.39
C ASP A 70 -3.22 27.62 14.91
N LEU A 71 -4.40 28.03 15.36
CA LEU A 71 -4.80 27.96 16.77
C LEU A 71 -5.14 26.51 17.13
N LEU A 72 -4.29 25.88 17.96
CA LEU A 72 -4.47 24.48 18.33
C LEU A 72 -5.37 24.28 19.56
N LEU A 73 -5.22 25.15 20.57
CA LEU A 73 -5.95 25.10 21.83
C LEU A 73 -6.07 26.50 22.43
N THR A 74 -7.05 26.67 23.31
CA THR A 74 -7.25 27.89 24.11
C THR A 74 -7.41 27.52 25.58
#